data_AF-A0A4R4ZMD3-F1
#
_entry.id   AF-A0A4R4ZMD3-F1
#
_cell.length_a   1.000
_cell.length_b   1.000
_cell.length_c   1.000
_cell.angle_alpha   90.00
_cell.angle_beta   90.00
_cell.angle_gamma   90.00
#
_symmetry.space_group_name_H-M   'P 1'
#
loop_
_entity.id
_entity.type
_entity.pdbx_description
1 polymer ?
#
loop_
_entity_poly.entity_id
_entity_poly.type
_entity_poly.pdbx_seq_one_letter_code
_entity_poly.pdbx_strand_id
1 'polypeptide(L)'
;MDHLAAWRKAQDSRIPDPNAVPTAAHLRRLLEASQAAARFYRRELFREKKGWSRDYLKRGGALAQLDEGSRWMVGYAPASRSRLVDHLRTLGFDLKTMRNAGLGVVGADGRLVDRFRDQLMLPARNDRLQIVGFTGVRRNGDGIYYSSSPNTQIYRRSGSVIGIAEQLEILAGRGFQF
;
A
#
# COMPACT_ATOMS: atom_id res chain seq x y z
N MET A 1 -0.03 22.04 -17.05
CA MET A 1 0.74 20.89 -16.51
C MET A 1 0.19 20.55 -15.14
N ASP A 2 -0.07 19.26 -14.86
CA ASP A 2 -0.71 18.82 -13.61
C ASP A 2 0.18 19.12 -12.39
N HIS A 3 -0.20 20.12 -11.58
CA HIS A 3 0.52 20.53 -10.37
C HIS A 3 0.72 19.36 -9.39
N LEU A 4 -0.17 18.35 -9.40
CA LEU A 4 -0.07 17.18 -8.54
C LEU A 4 1.07 16.23 -8.98
N ALA A 5 1.29 16.09 -10.28
CA ALA A 5 2.34 15.23 -10.84
C ALA A 5 3.73 15.81 -10.56
N ALA A 6 3.89 17.13 -10.75
CA ALA A 6 5.15 17.83 -10.44
C ALA A 6 5.47 17.76 -8.95
N TRP A 7 4.48 17.99 -8.08
CA TRP A 7 4.65 17.87 -6.63
C TRP A 7 5.05 16.44 -6.21
N ARG A 8 4.41 15.40 -6.77
CA ARG A 8 4.77 14.00 -6.51
C ARG A 8 6.21 13.70 -6.90
N LYS A 9 6.62 14.09 -8.12
CA LYS A 9 7.99 13.88 -8.60
C LYS A 9 9.03 14.55 -7.69
N ALA A 10 8.74 15.75 -7.19
CA ALA A 10 9.60 16.46 -6.24
C ALA A 10 9.68 15.81 -4.85
N GLN A 11 8.64 15.08 -4.42
CA GLN A 11 8.69 14.31 -3.17
C GLN A 11 9.43 12.98 -3.34
N ASP A 12 9.25 12.32 -4.48
CA ASP A 12 9.88 11.03 -4.76
C ASP A 12 11.40 11.16 -4.94
N SER A 13 11.92 12.34 -5.32
CA SER A 13 13.38 12.60 -5.30
C SER A 13 14.02 12.57 -3.91
N ARG A 14 13.21 12.59 -2.84
CA ARG A 14 13.68 12.45 -1.44
C ARG A 14 13.78 10.99 -1.00
N ILE A 15 13.35 10.04 -1.83
CA ILE A 15 13.54 8.61 -1.63
C ILE A 15 14.93 8.24 -2.16
N PRO A 16 15.71 7.39 -1.46
CA PRO A 16 16.99 6.93 -1.96
C PRO A 16 16.88 6.30 -3.34
N ASP A 17 17.95 6.39 -4.12
CA ASP A 17 18.05 5.74 -5.43
C ASP A 17 17.65 4.24 -5.30
N PRO A 18 16.62 3.78 -6.03
CA PRO A 18 16.24 2.38 -6.08
C PRO A 18 17.35 1.40 -6.49
N ASN A 19 18.45 1.90 -7.06
CA ASN A 19 19.62 1.10 -7.44
C ASN A 19 20.79 1.19 -6.44
N ALA A 20 20.75 2.11 -5.48
CA ALA A 20 21.78 2.19 -4.45
C ALA A 20 21.77 0.94 -3.58
N VAL A 21 22.94 0.38 -3.29
CA VAL A 21 23.11 -0.83 -2.47
C VAL A 21 22.74 -0.52 -1.01
N PRO A 22 21.61 -1.02 -0.50
CA PRO A 22 21.21 -0.82 0.88
C PRO A 22 21.82 -1.90 1.78
N THR A 23 21.97 -1.59 3.06
CA THR A 23 22.31 -2.62 4.05
C THR A 23 21.13 -3.58 4.25
N ALA A 24 21.41 -4.83 4.61
CA ALA A 24 20.38 -5.82 4.91
C ALA A 24 19.42 -5.36 6.03
N ALA A 25 19.96 -4.69 7.06
CA ALA A 25 19.18 -4.11 8.15
C ALA A 25 18.21 -3.02 7.65
N HIS A 26 18.67 -2.17 6.71
CA HIS A 26 17.81 -1.15 6.12
C HIS A 26 16.66 -1.79 5.33
N LEU A 27 16.96 -2.73 4.43
CA LEU A 27 15.95 -3.45 3.64
C LEU A 27 14.91 -4.13 4.53
N ARG A 28 15.37 -4.84 5.56
CA ARG A 28 14.48 -5.50 6.53
C ARG A 28 13.55 -4.49 7.17
N ARG A 29 14.04 -3.32 7.58
CA ARG A 29 13.22 -2.29 8.23
C ARG A 29 12.15 -1.71 7.28
N LEU A 30 12.47 -1.54 5.99
CA LEU A 30 11.50 -1.12 4.98
C LEU A 30 10.39 -2.17 4.80
N LEU A 31 10.76 -3.45 4.71
CA LEU A 31 9.81 -4.57 4.58
C LEU A 31 8.91 -4.70 5.80
N GLU A 32 9.45 -4.55 7.00
CA GLU A 32 8.67 -4.53 8.25
C GLU A 32 7.65 -3.39 8.26
N ALA A 33 8.03 -2.19 7.80
CA ALA A 33 7.14 -1.04 7.70
C ALA A 33 6.01 -1.27 6.69
N SER A 34 6.34 -1.82 5.51
CA SER A 34 5.35 -2.16 4.48
C SER A 34 4.36 -3.23 4.95
N GLN A 35 4.83 -4.26 5.66
CA GLN A 35 3.96 -5.27 6.26
C GLN A 35 3.06 -4.67 7.34
N ALA A 36 3.59 -3.80 8.19
CA ALA A 36 2.81 -3.10 9.21
C ALA A 36 1.72 -2.21 8.59
N ALA A 37 2.06 -1.50 7.50
CA ALA A 37 1.10 -0.70 6.75
C ALA A 37 -0.01 -1.54 6.13
N ALA A 38 0.29 -2.71 5.56
CA ALA A 38 -0.72 -3.60 5.02
C ALA A 38 -1.71 -4.08 6.09
N ARG A 39 -1.20 -4.47 7.28
CA ARG A 39 -2.06 -4.83 8.42
C ARG A 39 -2.92 -3.66 8.89
N PHE A 40 -2.35 -2.45 8.92
CA PHE A 40 -3.09 -1.23 9.24
C PHE A 40 -4.25 -1.02 8.25
N TYR A 41 -3.98 -1.02 6.94
CA TYR A 41 -5.02 -0.81 5.94
C TYR A 41 -6.08 -1.90 5.97
N ARG A 42 -5.69 -3.16 6.20
CA ARG A 42 -6.63 -4.28 6.34
C ARG A 42 -7.60 -4.04 7.50
N ARG A 43 -7.08 -3.64 8.66
CA ARG A 43 -7.91 -3.30 9.83
C ARG A 43 -8.81 -2.11 9.56
N GLU A 44 -8.32 -1.07 8.89
CA GLU A 44 -9.13 0.10 8.55
C GLU A 44 -10.25 -0.25 7.57
N LEU A 45 -10.07 -1.21 6.65
CA LEU A 45 -11.15 -1.70 5.78
C LEU A 45 -12.31 -2.30 6.59
N PHE A 46 -12.01 -3.04 7.66
CA PHE A 46 -13.04 -3.63 8.53
C PHE A 46 -13.74 -2.59 9.42
N ARG A 47 -13.01 -1.54 9.81
CA ARG A 47 -13.53 -0.42 10.59
C ARG A 47 -14.40 0.50 9.77
N GLU A 48 -14.06 0.70 8.51
CA GLU A 48 -14.90 1.44 7.57
C GLU A 48 -16.24 0.70 7.47
N LYS A 49 -17.35 1.35 7.86
CA LYS A 49 -18.69 0.73 7.81
C LYS A 49 -19.58 1.32 6.72
N LYS A 50 -19.20 2.46 6.15
CA LYS A 50 -19.95 3.14 5.07
C LYS A 50 -18.96 3.70 4.02
N GLY A 51 -19.44 4.50 3.08
CA GLY A 51 -18.59 5.18 2.11
C GLY A 51 -18.29 4.39 0.82
N TRP A 52 -17.69 5.10 -0.13
CA TRP A 52 -17.59 4.65 -1.51
C TRP A 52 -16.81 3.34 -1.66
N SER A 53 -15.80 3.11 -0.81
CA SER A 53 -14.93 1.94 -0.88
C SER A 53 -15.72 0.65 -0.60
N ARG A 54 -16.60 0.67 0.40
CA ARG A 54 -17.49 -0.46 0.72
C ARG A 54 -18.54 -0.66 -0.36
N ASP A 55 -19.15 0.43 -0.83
CA ASP A 55 -20.16 0.34 -1.89
C ASP A 55 -19.56 -0.24 -3.18
N TYR A 56 -18.33 0.16 -3.50
CA TYR A 56 -17.58 -0.34 -4.65
C TYR A 56 -17.29 -1.85 -4.50
N LEU A 57 -16.76 -2.28 -3.37
CA LEU A 57 -16.50 -3.70 -3.09
C LEU A 57 -17.79 -4.54 -3.05
N LYS A 58 -18.89 -3.98 -2.54
CA LYS A 58 -20.19 -4.66 -2.49
C LYS A 58 -20.76 -4.84 -3.88
N ARG A 59 -20.77 -3.79 -4.71
CA ARG A 59 -21.26 -3.86 -6.09
C ARG A 59 -20.46 -4.86 -6.94
N GLY A 60 -19.16 -4.97 -6.71
CA GLY A 60 -18.30 -5.94 -7.39
C GLY A 60 -18.32 -7.36 -6.80
N GLY A 61 -19.14 -7.65 -5.78
CA GLY A 61 -19.20 -8.95 -5.11
C GLY A 61 -17.99 -9.28 -4.21
N ALA A 62 -16.90 -8.51 -4.29
CA ALA A 62 -15.67 -8.74 -3.55
C ALA A 62 -15.82 -8.59 -2.04
N LEU A 63 -16.74 -7.75 -1.55
CA LEU A 63 -16.88 -7.50 -0.11
C LEU A 63 -17.16 -8.79 0.68
N ALA A 64 -17.93 -9.72 0.12
CA ALA A 64 -18.25 -11.00 0.76
C ALA A 64 -17.04 -11.95 0.84
N GLN A 65 -16.02 -11.74 -0.01
CA GLN A 65 -14.81 -12.56 -0.08
C GLN A 65 -13.67 -12.01 0.80
N LEU A 66 -13.90 -10.88 1.48
CA LEU A 66 -12.89 -10.13 2.25
C LEU A 66 -13.13 -10.18 3.77
N ASP A 67 -13.67 -11.28 4.27
CA ASP A 67 -13.80 -11.55 5.72
C ASP A 67 -12.45 -11.69 6.44
N GLU A 68 -12.45 -11.86 7.77
CA GLU A 68 -11.22 -11.93 8.57
C GLU A 68 -10.30 -13.12 8.23
N GLY A 69 -10.85 -14.22 7.71
CA GLY A 69 -10.09 -15.40 7.30
C GLY A 69 -9.56 -15.34 5.86
N SER A 70 -9.99 -14.34 5.09
CA SER A 70 -9.59 -14.19 3.69
C SER A 70 -8.08 -14.03 3.52
N ARG A 71 -7.53 -14.79 2.57
CA ARG A 71 -6.13 -14.66 2.12
C ARG A 71 -5.86 -13.32 1.47
N TRP A 72 -6.90 -12.68 0.93
CA TRP A 72 -6.79 -11.39 0.29
C TRP A 72 -6.51 -10.29 1.32
N MET A 73 -5.37 -9.62 1.12
CA MET A 73 -4.94 -8.53 1.98
C MET A 73 -5.42 -7.15 1.52
N VAL A 74 -6.59 -7.07 0.87
CA VAL A 74 -7.20 -5.79 0.47
C VAL A 74 -7.44 -4.95 1.73
N GLY A 75 -6.99 -3.70 1.70
CA GLY A 75 -7.17 -2.75 2.78
C GLY A 75 -7.83 -1.46 2.34
N TYR A 76 -7.98 -0.51 3.27
CA TYR A 76 -8.44 0.85 3.01
C TYR A 76 -7.50 1.85 3.69
N ALA A 77 -7.06 2.84 2.93
CA ALA A 77 -6.35 4.01 3.43
C ALA A 77 -7.38 5.09 3.78
N PRO A 78 -7.56 5.44 5.06
CA PRO A 78 -8.57 6.41 5.48
C PRO A 78 -8.36 7.79 4.85
N ALA A 79 -9.43 8.58 4.76
CA ALA A 79 -9.41 9.98 4.36
C ALA A 79 -8.79 10.89 5.45
N SER A 80 -7.58 10.57 5.92
CA SER A 80 -6.84 11.31 6.94
C SER A 80 -5.46 11.70 6.46
N ARG A 81 -4.91 12.80 6.99
CA ARG A 81 -3.58 13.27 6.63
C ARG A 81 -2.45 12.43 7.21
N SER A 82 -2.63 11.76 8.35
CA SER A 82 -1.48 11.16 9.07
C SER A 82 -1.78 9.83 9.78
N ARG A 83 -2.92 9.20 9.54
CA ARG A 83 -3.39 8.06 10.35
C ARG A 83 -2.46 6.84 10.22
N LEU A 84 -1.92 6.60 9.03
CA LEU A 84 -0.91 5.55 8.86
C LEU A 84 0.41 5.96 9.51
N VAL A 85 0.95 7.14 9.20
CA VAL A 85 2.27 7.56 9.71
C VAL A 85 2.28 7.63 11.24
N ASP A 86 1.19 8.07 11.86
CA ASP A 86 1.08 8.11 13.32
C ASP A 86 1.02 6.70 13.89
N HIS A 87 0.28 5.77 13.27
CA HIS A 87 0.31 4.36 13.67
C HIS A 87 1.70 3.72 13.54
N LEU A 88 2.42 3.99 12.45
CA LEU A 88 3.76 3.46 12.26
C LEU A 88 4.77 4.05 13.26
N ARG A 89 4.61 5.32 13.64
CA ARG A 89 5.40 5.93 14.72
C ARG A 89 5.21 5.21 16.05
N THR A 90 3.98 4.82 16.41
CA THR A 90 3.76 4.05 17.65
C THR A 90 4.39 2.66 17.61
N LEU A 91 4.75 2.15 16.42
CA LEU A 91 5.49 0.90 16.24
C LEU A 91 7.01 1.12 16.12
N GLY A 92 7.49 2.34 16.39
CA GLY A 92 8.91 2.69 16.39
C GLY A 92 9.53 2.83 14.99
N PHE A 93 8.74 3.00 13.93
CA PHE A 93 9.28 3.34 12.62
C PHE A 93 9.63 4.84 12.58
N ASP A 94 10.84 5.15 12.13
CA ASP A 94 11.28 6.53 11.98
C ASP A 94 10.76 7.15 10.66
N LEU A 95 10.89 8.47 10.58
CA LEU A 95 10.42 9.27 9.43
C LEU A 95 11.13 8.84 8.14
N LYS A 96 12.42 8.50 8.23
CA LYS A 96 13.24 8.06 7.11
C LYS A 96 12.76 6.72 6.56
N THR A 97 12.50 5.72 7.41
CA THR A 97 11.98 4.40 7.01
C THR A 97 10.63 4.55 6.31
N MET A 98 9.69 5.29 6.89
CA MET A 98 8.35 5.45 6.30
C MET A 98 8.41 6.15 4.93
N ARG A 99 9.25 7.18 4.79
CA ARG A 99 9.46 7.85 3.50
C ARG A 99 10.13 6.92 2.49
N ASN A 100 11.21 6.27 2.89
CA ASN A 100 12.01 5.40 2.01
C ASN A 100 11.23 4.15 1.57
N ALA A 101 10.29 3.66 2.38
CA ALA A 101 9.38 2.58 2.00
C ALA A 101 8.19 3.07 1.14
N GLY A 102 8.12 4.38 0.83
CA GLY A 102 7.04 4.94 0.02
C GLY A 102 5.71 5.10 0.76
N LEU A 103 5.69 5.04 2.10
CA LEU A 103 4.45 5.10 2.89
C LEU A 103 4.02 6.54 3.23
N GLY A 104 4.99 7.45 3.34
CA GLY A 104 4.75 8.86 3.64
C GLY A 104 5.42 9.83 2.68
N VAL A 105 4.87 11.04 2.60
CA VAL A 105 5.39 12.19 1.85
C VAL A 105 5.53 13.38 2.78
N VAL A 106 6.49 14.27 2.51
CA VAL A 106 6.65 15.47 3.34
C VAL A 106 5.67 16.53 2.86
N GLY A 107 4.78 16.96 3.75
CA GLY A 107 3.84 18.04 3.52
C GLY A 107 4.52 19.40 3.41
N ALA A 108 3.75 20.42 3.02
CA ALA A 108 4.24 21.80 2.92
C ALA A 108 4.74 22.35 4.26
N ASP A 109 4.20 21.86 5.38
CA ASP A 109 4.60 22.21 6.74
C ASP A 109 5.81 21.41 7.25
N GLY A 110 6.48 20.66 6.37
CA GLY A 110 7.65 19.84 6.72
C GLY A 110 7.31 18.54 7.46
N ARG A 111 6.05 18.29 7.81
CA ARG A 111 5.64 17.07 8.50
C ARG A 111 5.45 15.91 7.52
N LEU A 112 5.77 14.70 7.94
CA LEU A 112 5.42 13.50 7.18
C LEU A 112 3.91 13.27 7.28
N VAL A 113 3.27 13.08 6.13
CA VAL A 113 1.85 12.78 5.97
C VAL A 113 1.66 11.52 5.12
N ASP A 114 0.48 10.91 5.22
CA ASP A 114 0.11 9.71 4.49
C ASP A 114 0.16 9.97 2.98
N ARG A 115 0.89 9.11 2.23
CA ARG A 115 0.92 9.17 0.76
C ARG A 115 -0.41 8.78 0.14
N PHE A 116 -1.06 7.79 0.74
CA PHE A 116 -2.30 7.19 0.26
C PHE A 116 -3.44 7.61 1.17
N ARG A 117 -4.50 8.17 0.59
CA ARG A 117 -5.64 8.71 1.33
C ARG A 117 -6.91 8.48 0.55
N ASP A 118 -7.94 8.06 1.26
CA ASP A 118 -9.26 7.74 0.71
C ASP A 118 -9.20 6.79 -0.50
N GLN A 119 -8.56 5.63 -0.32
CA GLN A 119 -8.34 4.66 -1.38
C GLN A 119 -8.32 3.23 -0.85
N LEU A 120 -8.87 2.30 -1.63
CA LEU A 120 -8.64 0.88 -1.41
C LEU A 120 -7.16 0.58 -1.69
N MET A 121 -6.57 -0.29 -0.88
CA MET A 121 -5.15 -0.61 -0.89
C MET A 121 -4.96 -2.06 -1.27
N LEU A 122 -4.29 -2.28 -2.40
CA LEU A 122 -3.89 -3.58 -2.89
C LEU A 122 -2.39 -3.76 -2.65
N PRO A 123 -1.96 -4.66 -1.75
CA PRO A 123 -0.55 -4.91 -1.52
C PRO A 123 0.13 -5.49 -2.76
N ALA A 124 1.28 -4.92 -3.12
CA ALA A 124 2.16 -5.44 -4.16
C ALA A 124 3.27 -6.25 -3.50
N ARG A 125 3.54 -7.44 -4.05
CA ARG A 125 4.51 -8.39 -3.51
C ARG A 125 5.68 -8.63 -4.47
N ASN A 126 6.85 -8.88 -3.90
CA ASN A 126 8.02 -9.35 -4.66
C ASN A 126 7.95 -10.87 -4.91
N ASP A 127 9.00 -11.41 -5.53
CA ASP A 127 9.23 -12.83 -5.79
C ASP A 127 9.20 -13.70 -4.52
N ARG A 128 9.59 -13.14 -3.38
CA ARG A 128 9.52 -13.78 -2.05
C ARG A 128 8.18 -13.57 -1.34
N LEU A 129 7.17 -13.07 -2.05
CA LEU A 129 5.82 -12.76 -1.54
C LEU A 129 5.79 -11.71 -0.41
N GLN A 130 6.87 -10.96 -0.23
CA GLN A 130 6.95 -9.89 0.77
C GLN A 130 6.25 -8.65 0.25
N ILE A 131 5.51 -7.96 1.11
CA ILE A 131 4.85 -6.72 0.74
C ILE A 131 5.90 -5.63 0.58
N VAL A 132 6.03 -5.14 -0.64
CA VAL A 132 7.05 -4.15 -1.02
C VAL A 132 6.46 -2.79 -1.36
N GLY A 133 5.18 -2.74 -1.71
CA GLY A 133 4.47 -1.51 -2.01
C GLY A 133 2.98 -1.76 -2.14
N PHE A 134 2.29 -0.80 -2.73
CA PHE A 134 0.85 -0.79 -2.86
C PHE A 134 0.39 -0.17 -4.17
N THR A 135 -0.74 -0.66 -4.66
CA THR A 135 -1.59 0.02 -5.64
C THR A 135 -2.87 0.48 -4.95
N GLY A 136 -3.13 1.77 -5.06
CA GLY A 136 -4.34 2.42 -4.60
C GLY A 136 -5.41 2.44 -5.68
N VAL A 137 -6.65 2.10 -5.31
CA VAL A 137 -7.84 2.38 -6.12
C VAL A 137 -8.60 3.50 -5.44
N ARG A 138 -8.86 4.61 -6.13
CA ARG A 138 -9.61 5.75 -5.58
C ARG A 138 -10.76 6.14 -6.50
N ARG A 139 -11.81 6.70 -5.92
CA ARG A 139 -12.90 7.34 -6.66
C ARG A 139 -12.59 8.82 -6.87
N ASN A 140 -12.89 9.35 -8.05
CA ASN A 140 -12.92 10.79 -8.31
C ASN A 140 -14.08 11.09 -9.25
N GLY A 141 -15.11 11.77 -8.74
CA GLY A 141 -16.41 11.85 -9.42
C GLY A 141 -17.00 10.44 -9.63
N ASP A 142 -17.34 10.12 -10.87
CA ASP A 142 -17.84 8.79 -11.25
C ASP A 142 -16.75 7.85 -11.76
N GLY A 143 -15.52 8.34 -11.87
CA GLY A 143 -14.37 7.57 -12.35
C GLY A 143 -13.61 6.85 -11.24
N ILE A 144 -12.99 5.73 -11.61
CA ILE A 144 -12.00 5.02 -10.81
C ILE A 144 -10.59 5.31 -11.33
N TYR A 145 -9.70 5.68 -10.42
CA TYR A 145 -8.31 5.99 -10.72
C TYR A 145 -7.38 5.14 -9.88
N TYR A 146 -6.24 4.80 -10.47
CA TYR A 146 -5.21 4.00 -9.83
C TYR A 146 -4.00 4.86 -9.50
N SER A 147 -3.36 4.56 -8.37
CA SER A 147 -2.05 5.12 -8.02
C SER A 147 -1.12 4.00 -7.55
N SER A 148 0.16 4.12 -7.86
CA SER A 148 1.15 3.16 -7.38
C SER A 148 2.06 3.81 -6.35
N SER A 149 2.68 2.96 -5.53
CA SER A 149 3.84 3.37 -4.75
C SER A 149 4.95 3.90 -5.67
N PRO A 150 5.77 4.86 -5.21
CA PRO A 150 6.94 5.30 -5.96
C PRO A 150 7.97 4.17 -5.99
N ASN A 151 8.92 4.24 -6.92
CA ASN A 151 10.05 3.32 -6.88
C ASN A 151 10.84 3.54 -5.57
N THR A 152 11.23 2.44 -4.93
CA THR A 152 12.04 2.42 -3.73
C THR A 152 13.11 1.33 -3.85
N GLN A 153 13.98 1.22 -2.85
CA GLN A 153 14.96 0.12 -2.79
C GLN A 153 14.33 -1.27 -2.63
N ILE A 154 13.03 -1.36 -2.28
CA ILE A 154 12.29 -2.63 -2.19
C ILE A 154 11.20 -2.78 -3.25
N TYR A 155 10.79 -1.70 -3.91
CA TYR A 155 9.66 -1.71 -4.86
C TYR A 155 10.04 -1.17 -6.23
N ARG A 156 9.69 -1.95 -7.25
CA ARG A 156 9.64 -1.52 -8.66
C ARG A 156 8.37 -2.04 -9.28
N ARG A 157 7.68 -1.19 -10.06
CA ARG A 157 6.41 -1.56 -10.70
C ARG A 157 6.53 -2.80 -11.58
N SER A 158 7.62 -2.93 -12.36
CA SER A 158 7.84 -4.07 -13.27
C SER A 158 8.15 -5.40 -12.56
N GLY A 159 8.60 -5.36 -11.31
CA GLY A 159 9.00 -6.55 -10.55
C GLY A 159 8.06 -6.89 -9.39
N SER A 160 6.88 -6.28 -9.34
CA SER A 160 5.92 -6.49 -8.25
C SER A 160 4.56 -6.93 -8.79
N VAL A 161 3.93 -7.90 -8.13
CA VAL A 161 2.65 -8.48 -8.55
C VAL A 161 1.61 -8.35 -7.43
N ILE A 162 0.34 -8.19 -7.81
CA ILE A 162 -0.82 -8.15 -6.91
C ILE A 162 -1.60 -9.45 -7.09
N GLY A 163 -2.07 -10.05 -6.00
CA GLY A 163 -2.93 -11.25 -6.06
C GLY A 163 -2.21 -12.58 -6.27
N ILE A 164 -0.90 -12.57 -6.55
CA ILE A 164 -0.15 -13.82 -6.82
C ILE A 164 -0.15 -14.77 -5.62
N ALA A 165 0.04 -14.25 -4.40
CA ALA A 165 0.10 -15.08 -3.19
C ALA A 165 -1.24 -15.79 -2.94
N GLU A 166 -2.34 -15.11 -3.23
CA GLU A 166 -3.70 -15.63 -3.08
C GLU A 166 -4.04 -16.71 -4.13
N GLN A 167 -3.28 -16.81 -5.22
CA GLN A 167 -3.51 -17.76 -6.32
C GLN A 167 -2.53 -18.94 -6.31
N LEU A 168 -1.51 -18.96 -5.44
CA LEU A 168 -0.46 -19.99 -5.46
C LEU A 168 -1.00 -21.42 -5.31
N GLU A 169 -2.04 -21.65 -4.51
CA GLU A 169 -2.62 -22.98 -4.35
C GLU A 169 -3.28 -23.48 -5.64
N ILE A 170 -3.97 -22.58 -6.35
CA ILE A 170 -4.57 -22.88 -7.66
C ILE A 170 -3.47 -23.16 -8.69
N LEU A 171 -2.45 -22.30 -8.74
CA LEU A 171 -1.32 -22.45 -9.67
C LEU A 171 -0.47 -23.70 -9.38
N ALA A 172 -0.36 -24.11 -8.12
CA ALA A 172 0.32 -25.33 -7.73
C ALA A 172 -0.52 -26.61 -7.97
N GLY A 173 -1.70 -26.49 -8.58
CA GLY A 173 -2.60 -27.62 -8.84
C GLY A 173 -3.27 -28.20 -7.59
N ARG A 174 -3.22 -27.48 -6.46
CA ARG A 174 -3.76 -27.93 -5.16
C ARG A 174 -5.18 -27.42 -4.86
N GLY A 175 -5.78 -26.68 -5.80
CA GLY A 175 -7.07 -26.00 -5.63
C GLY A 175 -8.30 -26.70 -6.23
N PHE A 176 -8.16 -27.88 -6.85
CA PHE A 176 -9.30 -28.64 -7.37
C PHE A 176 -9.55 -29.88 -6.51
N GLN A 177 -10.51 -29.78 -5.60
CA GLN A 177 -11.25 -30.94 -5.11
C GLN A 177 -12.73 -30.66 -5.38
N PHE A 178 -13.35 -31.52 -6.19
CA PHE A 178 -14.79 -31.52 -6.47
C PHE A 178 -15.56 -32.07 -5.26
#